data_AF-J0SLZ4-F1
#
_entry.id   AF-J0SLZ4-F1
#
_cell.length_a   1.000
_cell.length_b   1.000
_cell.length_c   1.000
_cell.angle_alpha   90.00
_cell.angle_beta   90.00
_cell.angle_gamma   90.00
#
_symmetry.space_group_name_H-M   'P 1'
#
loop_
_entity.id
_entity.type
_entity.pdbx_description
1 polymer ?
#
loop_
_entity_poly.entity_id
_entity_poly.type
_entity_poly.pdbx_seq_one_letter_code
_entity_poly.pdbx_strand_id
1 'polypeptide(L)'
;MRPACSWRSVFIDSAHTFWPVPHVELLLIIMARYHLNVLHWRLANDTAWRIPIPSFHLLTGAGAQAPRPATDGHATSLRLGGGLAHPPHCAHGFYSEADIRHLVTYAAARDIRIIPEISFPPRTDAPIRAYPTYRCPDPRLSHDEQPEPRPLPHTHGRDGPTATYDSTPFEQAHQLHSRLPEAMSTERLRGVEALIHPTRITSSDPAFLHLLPHLLVTAEAAWHGSVTLPWKQLSPLIDNELTYLRHTVAYWKTPRT
;
A
#
# COMPACT_ATOMS: atom_id res chain seq x y z
N MET A 1 -21.23 20.50 -8.95
CA MET A 1 -20.43 20.98 -7.80
C MET A 1 -18.94 20.84 -8.12
N ARG A 2 -18.06 21.68 -7.56
CA ARG A 2 -16.60 21.56 -7.68
C ARG A 2 -16.02 20.95 -6.39
N PRO A 3 -14.94 20.16 -6.46
CA PRO A 3 -14.35 19.56 -5.26
C PRO A 3 -13.75 20.62 -4.34
N ALA A 4 -13.86 20.42 -3.02
CA ALA A 4 -13.22 21.25 -2.01
C ALA A 4 -11.68 21.20 -2.13
N CYS A 5 -11.12 20.05 -2.51
CA CYS A 5 -9.68 19.88 -2.69
C CYS A 5 -9.29 19.45 -4.10
N SER A 6 -8.23 20.07 -4.62
CA SER A 6 -7.65 19.70 -5.91
C SER A 6 -6.86 18.38 -5.88
N TRP A 7 -6.29 18.04 -4.71
CA TRP A 7 -5.50 16.84 -4.49
C TRP A 7 -6.25 15.84 -3.60
N ARG A 8 -6.61 14.68 -4.14
CA ARG A 8 -7.44 13.70 -3.43
C ARG A 8 -6.82 12.33 -3.64
N SER A 9 -5.97 11.95 -2.70
CA SER A 9 -5.00 10.88 -2.89
C SER A 9 -5.25 9.66 -2.02
N VAL A 10 -4.82 8.51 -2.53
CA VAL A 10 -4.71 7.26 -1.79
C VAL A 10 -3.27 6.82 -1.83
N PHE A 11 -2.73 6.45 -0.67
CA PHE A 11 -1.41 5.87 -0.54
C PHE A 11 -1.50 4.35 -0.37
N ILE A 12 -0.75 3.61 -1.20
CA ILE A 12 -0.53 2.17 -1.01
C ILE A 12 0.95 1.83 -0.95
N ASP A 13 1.30 0.92 -0.03
CA ASP A 13 2.66 0.44 0.16
C ASP A 13 2.80 -0.98 -0.41
N SER A 14 3.19 -1.04 -1.69
CA SER A 14 3.42 -2.33 -2.37
C SER A 14 4.75 -2.97 -2.01
N ALA A 15 5.66 -2.22 -1.37
CA ALA A 15 6.92 -2.76 -0.88
C ALA A 15 6.70 -3.65 0.34
N HIS A 16 5.96 -3.16 1.35
CA HIS A 16 5.60 -3.93 2.55
C HIS A 16 4.62 -5.08 2.27
N THR A 17 3.63 -4.85 1.42
CA THR A 17 2.55 -5.80 1.13
C THR A 17 2.31 -5.77 -0.36
N PHE A 18 2.56 -6.85 -1.09
CA PHE A 18 2.38 -6.82 -2.54
C PHE A 18 0.89 -6.69 -2.90
N TRP A 19 0.57 -5.78 -3.82
CA TRP A 19 -0.78 -5.60 -4.37
C TRP A 19 -0.82 -6.16 -5.79
N PRO A 20 -1.44 -7.33 -6.02
CA PRO A 20 -1.63 -7.86 -7.37
C PRO A 20 -2.29 -6.85 -8.32
N VAL A 21 -1.97 -6.93 -9.61
CA VAL A 21 -2.53 -6.03 -10.64
C VAL A 21 -4.06 -5.89 -10.56
N PRO A 22 -4.84 -6.99 -10.44
CA PRO A 22 -6.31 -6.86 -10.32
C PRO A 22 -6.77 -6.08 -9.09
N HIS A 23 -5.98 -6.04 -8.01
CA HIS A 23 -6.32 -5.30 -6.80
C HIS A 23 -6.02 -3.81 -6.97
N VAL A 24 -4.94 -3.48 -7.67
CA VAL A 24 -4.65 -2.09 -8.04
C VAL A 24 -5.72 -1.57 -9.02
N GLU A 25 -6.15 -2.38 -9.98
CA GLU A 25 -7.27 -2.03 -10.87
C GLU A 25 -8.57 -1.77 -10.11
N LEU A 26 -8.93 -2.67 -9.18
CA LEU A 26 -10.11 -2.50 -8.34
C LEU A 26 -10.01 -1.22 -7.50
N LEU A 27 -8.85 -0.93 -6.93
CA LEU A 27 -8.61 0.31 -6.21
C LEU A 27 -8.84 1.53 -7.12
N LEU A 28 -8.31 1.52 -8.35
CA LEU A 28 -8.50 2.60 -9.32
C LEU A 28 -9.98 2.78 -9.71
N ILE A 29 -10.75 1.70 -9.82
CA ILE A 29 -12.21 1.76 -10.03
C ILE A 29 -12.90 2.46 -8.86
N ILE A 30 -12.57 2.09 -7.62
CA ILE A 30 -13.15 2.71 -6.42
C ILE A 30 -12.75 4.19 -6.33
N MET A 31 -11.46 4.50 -6.55
CA MET A 31 -10.98 5.86 -6.56
C MET A 31 -11.76 6.73 -7.54
N ALA A 32 -11.99 6.24 -8.76
CA ALA A 32 -12.77 6.95 -9.76
C ALA A 32 -14.23 7.17 -9.32
N ARG A 33 -14.86 6.13 -8.74
CA ARG A 33 -16.23 6.18 -8.22
C ARG A 33 -16.41 7.26 -7.15
N TYR A 34 -15.39 7.46 -6.31
CA TYR A 34 -15.39 8.44 -5.22
C TYR A 34 -14.55 9.67 -5.53
N HIS A 35 -14.30 9.93 -6.82
CA HIS A 35 -13.63 11.13 -7.34
C HIS A 35 -12.22 11.40 -6.78
N LEU A 36 -11.52 10.40 -6.27
CA LEU A 36 -10.09 10.49 -5.92
C LEU A 36 -9.27 10.52 -7.22
N ASN A 37 -8.18 11.29 -7.25
CA ASN A 37 -7.48 11.62 -8.50
C ASN A 37 -5.95 11.41 -8.46
N VAL A 38 -5.41 10.90 -7.35
CA VAL A 38 -3.99 10.60 -7.22
C VAL A 38 -3.80 9.26 -6.50
N LEU A 39 -3.08 8.33 -7.12
CA LEU A 39 -2.56 7.14 -6.47
C LEU A 39 -1.08 7.39 -6.15
N HIS A 40 -0.77 7.54 -4.87
CA HIS A 40 0.60 7.60 -4.38
C HIS A 40 1.06 6.18 -4.06
N TRP A 41 2.07 5.70 -4.77
CA TRP A 41 2.36 4.28 -4.86
C TRP A 41 3.81 3.99 -4.47
N ARG A 42 4.02 3.51 -3.25
CA ARG A 42 5.35 3.05 -2.84
C ARG A 42 5.66 1.69 -3.45
N LEU A 43 6.67 1.71 -4.32
CA LEU A 43 7.14 0.56 -5.08
C LEU A 43 8.44 -0.02 -4.52
N ALA A 44 9.16 0.73 -3.68
CA ALA A 44 10.38 0.25 -3.05
C ALA A 44 10.59 0.86 -1.66
N ASN A 45 11.14 0.04 -0.75
CA ASN A 45 11.70 0.45 0.54
C ASN A 45 12.77 -0.56 1.03
N ASP A 46 13.11 -0.53 2.32
CA ASP A 46 14.01 -1.49 2.97
C ASP A 46 13.56 -2.95 2.92
N THR A 47 12.24 -3.18 2.94
CA THR A 47 11.66 -4.51 2.93
C THR A 47 11.73 -5.15 1.55
N ALA A 48 11.35 -4.45 0.49
CA ALA A 48 11.35 -5.00 -0.86
C ALA A 48 11.40 -3.94 -1.97
N TRP A 49 11.77 -4.40 -3.17
CA TRP A 49 11.83 -3.62 -4.41
C TRP A 49 10.93 -4.25 -5.49
N ARG A 50 9.92 -3.50 -5.96
CA ARG A 50 8.81 -4.03 -6.78
C ARG A 50 8.80 -3.56 -8.23
N ILE A 51 9.75 -2.74 -8.66
CA ILE A 51 9.79 -2.19 -10.04
C ILE A 51 11.09 -2.57 -10.75
N PRO A 52 11.07 -3.13 -11.96
CA PRO A 52 12.28 -3.48 -12.67
C PRO A 52 13.04 -2.22 -13.08
N ILE A 53 14.34 -2.20 -12.83
CA ILE A 53 15.26 -1.21 -13.38
C ILE A 53 16.21 -1.98 -14.31
N PRO A 54 16.20 -1.74 -15.64
CA PRO A 54 16.95 -2.56 -16.60
C PRO A 54 18.43 -2.74 -16.25
N SER A 55 19.09 -1.68 -15.79
CA SER A 55 20.51 -1.69 -15.38
C SER A 55 20.76 -2.42 -14.04
N PHE A 56 19.72 -2.71 -13.27
CA PHE A 56 19.80 -3.30 -11.92
C PHE A 56 18.81 -4.47 -11.76
N HIS A 57 18.93 -5.48 -12.62
CA HIS A 57 18.04 -6.66 -12.65
C HIS A 57 17.92 -7.44 -11.33
N LEU A 58 18.94 -7.42 -10.44
CA LEU A 58 18.86 -8.10 -9.14
C LEU A 58 17.92 -7.39 -8.15
N LEU A 59 17.55 -6.13 -8.38
CA LEU A 59 16.61 -5.41 -7.52
C LEU A 59 15.25 -6.11 -7.48
N THR A 60 14.74 -6.59 -8.61
CA THR A 60 13.53 -7.41 -8.63
C THR A 60 13.81 -8.91 -8.50
N GLY A 61 14.98 -9.39 -8.96
CA GLY A 61 15.34 -10.81 -8.83
C GLY A 61 15.51 -11.27 -7.38
N ALA A 62 16.27 -10.52 -6.57
CA ALA A 62 16.55 -10.81 -5.16
C ALA A 62 15.85 -9.82 -4.21
N GLY A 63 15.77 -8.54 -4.59
CA GLY A 63 15.20 -7.49 -3.74
C GLY A 63 13.66 -7.49 -3.69
N ALA A 64 12.95 -8.19 -4.59
CA ALA A 64 11.50 -8.34 -4.50
C ALA A 64 11.04 -9.30 -3.39
N GLN A 65 11.97 -9.99 -2.72
CA GLN A 65 11.61 -10.86 -1.60
C GLN A 65 11.61 -10.05 -0.30
N ALA A 66 10.44 -9.89 0.30
CA ALA A 66 10.33 -9.39 1.67
C ALA A 66 10.62 -10.56 2.63
N PRO A 67 11.67 -10.50 3.46
CA PRO A 67 11.97 -11.59 4.37
C PRO A 67 10.93 -11.63 5.49
N ARG A 68 10.00 -12.59 5.41
CA ARG A 68 9.06 -12.91 6.49
C ARG A 68 9.14 -14.40 6.83
N PRO A 69 9.04 -14.76 8.13
CA PRO A 69 9.10 -16.16 8.55
C PRO A 69 7.88 -16.95 8.05
N ALA A 70 8.12 -18.22 7.73
CA ALA A 70 7.12 -19.14 7.19
C ALA A 70 5.90 -19.37 8.10
N THR A 71 6.05 -19.08 9.39
CA THR A 71 5.04 -19.26 10.46
C THR A 71 3.82 -18.36 10.32
N ASP A 72 3.87 -17.32 9.48
CA ASP A 72 2.72 -16.45 9.21
C ASP A 72 1.67 -17.12 8.29
N GLY A 73 1.85 -18.40 7.93
CA GLY A 73 0.97 -19.14 7.01
C GLY A 73 1.14 -18.78 5.53
N HIS A 74 2.13 -17.96 5.19
CA HIS A 74 2.36 -17.39 3.85
C HIS A 74 3.68 -17.89 3.22
N ALA A 75 4.20 -19.01 3.70
CA ALA A 75 5.31 -19.70 3.06
C ALA A 75 4.81 -20.35 1.78
N THR A 76 5.32 -19.92 0.62
CA THR A 76 5.99 -20.78 -0.38
C THR A 76 6.45 -19.88 -1.53
N SER A 77 7.76 -19.76 -1.71
CA SER A 77 8.32 -19.43 -3.02
C SER A 77 8.41 -20.73 -3.82
N LEU A 78 7.61 -20.87 -4.88
CA LEU A 78 7.87 -21.87 -5.92
C LEU A 78 8.72 -21.21 -7.00
N ARG A 79 9.87 -21.82 -7.30
CA ARG A 79 10.55 -21.58 -8.58
C ARG A 79 9.74 -22.28 -9.67
N LEU A 80 9.41 -21.59 -10.77
CA LEU A 80 9.28 -22.20 -12.10
C LEU A 80 9.10 -21.12 -13.19
N GLY A 81 9.79 -21.33 -14.31
CA GLY A 81 9.54 -20.59 -15.54
C GLY A 81 8.18 -20.95 -16.14
N GLY A 82 7.65 -20.00 -16.93
CA GLY A 82 6.44 -20.18 -17.73
C GLY A 82 5.15 -19.68 -17.05
N GLY A 83 4.69 -18.49 -17.44
CA GLY A 83 3.27 -18.11 -17.47
C GLY A 83 2.54 -17.87 -16.14
N LEU A 84 2.17 -16.59 -15.92
CA LEU A 84 1.07 -16.04 -15.11
C LEU A 84 0.30 -16.99 -14.17
N ALA A 85 0.75 -17.10 -12.92
CA ALA A 85 -0.12 -17.24 -11.74
C ALA A 85 0.68 -16.92 -10.47
N HIS A 86 0.47 -15.74 -9.88
CA HIS A 86 0.91 -15.46 -8.52
C HIS A 86 -0.20 -15.92 -7.57
N PRO A 87 0.07 -16.84 -6.63
CA PRO A 87 -0.92 -17.20 -5.62
C PRO A 87 -1.43 -15.93 -4.90
N PRO A 88 -2.68 -15.93 -4.39
CA PRO A 88 -3.35 -14.74 -3.85
C PRO A 88 -2.69 -14.14 -2.60
N HIS A 89 -1.64 -14.77 -2.06
CA HIS A 89 -1.05 -14.46 -0.77
C HIS A 89 0.48 -14.51 -0.82
N CYS A 90 1.10 -13.68 -1.66
CA CYS A 90 2.56 -13.61 -1.73
C CYS A 90 3.08 -12.32 -1.10
N ALA A 91 3.91 -12.44 -0.05
CA ALA A 91 4.86 -11.39 0.36
C ALA A 91 5.94 -11.08 -0.72
N HIS A 92 5.83 -11.74 -1.87
CA HIS A 92 6.80 -11.86 -2.95
C HIS A 92 6.13 -11.46 -4.27
N GLY A 93 6.83 -10.73 -5.13
CA GLY A 93 6.30 -10.26 -6.41
C GLY A 93 6.88 -8.92 -6.81
N PHE A 94 6.82 -8.59 -8.10
CA PHE A 94 7.17 -7.28 -8.64
C PHE A 94 6.26 -7.02 -9.83
N TYR A 95 6.09 -5.75 -10.20
CA TYR A 95 5.33 -5.36 -11.38
C TYR A 95 6.25 -5.42 -12.58
N SER A 96 5.92 -6.20 -13.60
CA SER A 96 6.63 -6.12 -14.87
C SER A 96 6.46 -4.73 -15.48
N GLU A 97 7.31 -4.38 -16.46
CA GLU A 97 7.14 -3.13 -17.20
C GLU A 97 5.78 -3.07 -17.91
N ALA A 98 5.28 -4.21 -18.39
CA ALA A 98 3.94 -4.32 -18.97
C ALA A 98 2.85 -4.03 -17.94
N ASP A 99 2.97 -4.55 -16.72
CA ASP A 99 2.02 -4.28 -15.62
C ASP A 99 1.98 -2.80 -15.25
N ILE A 100 3.15 -2.16 -15.14
CA ILE A 100 3.24 -0.72 -14.84
C ILE A 100 2.60 0.10 -15.96
N ARG A 101 2.95 -0.16 -17.23
CA ARG A 101 2.36 0.55 -18.37
C ARG A 101 0.85 0.36 -18.44
N HIS A 102 0.38 -0.85 -18.19
CA HIS A 102 -1.04 -1.17 -18.12
C HIS A 102 -1.73 -0.36 -17.03
N LEU A 103 -1.22 -0.39 -15.80
CA LEU A 103 -1.83 0.31 -14.66
C LEU A 103 -1.80 1.83 -14.82
N VAL A 104 -0.73 2.39 -15.39
CA VAL A 104 -0.67 3.83 -15.75
C VAL A 104 -1.75 4.19 -16.77
N THR A 105 -1.92 3.37 -17.82
CA THR A 105 -2.96 3.59 -18.84
C THR A 105 -4.36 3.45 -18.23
N TYR A 106 -4.55 2.44 -17.37
CA TYR A 106 -5.80 2.15 -16.70
C TYR A 106 -6.23 3.26 -15.72
N ALA A 107 -5.27 3.87 -15.03
CA ALA A 107 -5.47 5.02 -14.17
C ALA A 107 -5.77 6.30 -14.98
N ALA A 108 -5.03 6.54 -16.06
CA ALA A 108 -5.24 7.69 -16.93
C ALA A 108 -6.65 7.71 -17.56
N ALA A 109 -7.17 6.54 -17.96
CA ALA A 109 -8.54 6.39 -18.46
C ALA A 109 -9.64 6.74 -17.43
N ARG A 110 -9.25 7.00 -16.17
CA ARG A 110 -10.12 7.35 -15.04
C ARG A 110 -9.77 8.70 -14.41
N ASP A 111 -8.96 9.51 -15.08
CA ASP A 111 -8.45 10.80 -14.58
C ASP A 111 -7.66 10.68 -13.26
N ILE A 112 -7.02 9.53 -13.03
CA ILE A 112 -6.17 9.28 -11.87
C ILE A 112 -4.71 9.37 -12.27
N ARG A 113 -3.95 10.19 -11.54
CA ARG A 113 -2.49 10.29 -11.69
C ARG A 113 -1.80 9.28 -10.77
N ILE A 114 -0.78 8.59 -11.26
CA ILE A 114 0.08 7.73 -10.43
C ILE A 114 1.35 8.49 -10.07
N ILE A 115 1.70 8.50 -8.79
CA ILE A 115 2.94 9.05 -8.26
C ILE A 115 3.74 7.89 -7.68
N PRO A 116 4.80 7.42 -8.34
CA PRO A 116 5.63 6.35 -7.79
C PRO A 116 6.53 6.90 -6.68
N GLU A 117 6.63 6.17 -5.58
CA GLU A 117 7.59 6.44 -4.49
C GLU A 117 8.64 5.32 -4.43
N ILE A 118 9.90 5.73 -4.47
CA ILE A 118 11.07 4.91 -4.14
C ILE A 118 11.61 5.44 -2.82
N SER A 119 11.39 4.70 -1.74
CA SER A 119 11.78 5.11 -0.40
C SER A 119 13.13 4.51 -0.05
N PHE A 120 14.07 5.35 0.40
CA PHE A 120 15.35 4.90 0.97
C PHE A 120 15.36 5.25 2.46
N PRO A 121 14.90 4.36 3.36
CA PRO A 121 15.08 4.58 4.79
C PRO A 121 16.57 4.44 5.17
N PRO A 122 16.99 4.85 6.38
CA PRO A 122 18.40 4.80 6.82
C PRO A 122 19.01 3.38 6.84
N ARG A 123 18.20 2.33 6.66
CA ARG A 123 18.65 0.96 6.35
C ARG A 123 18.22 0.59 4.95
N THR A 124 19.14 0.63 3.99
CA THR A 124 18.88 0.31 2.58
C THR A 124 18.97 -1.19 2.32
N ASP A 125 18.24 -1.99 3.09
CA ASP A 125 18.48 -3.44 3.14
C ASP A 125 18.05 -4.16 1.86
N ALA A 126 16.91 -3.82 1.23
CA ALA A 126 16.51 -4.45 -0.04
C ALA A 126 17.51 -4.23 -1.19
N PRO A 127 17.94 -2.98 -1.51
CA PRO A 127 18.94 -2.78 -2.56
C PRO A 127 20.32 -3.33 -2.17
N ILE A 128 20.72 -3.32 -0.90
CA ILE A 128 21.97 -3.95 -0.44
C ILE A 128 21.91 -5.48 -0.57
N ARG A 129 20.78 -6.13 -0.25
CA ARG A 129 20.60 -7.57 -0.47
C ARG A 129 20.71 -7.94 -1.95
N ALA A 130 20.16 -7.10 -2.83
CA ALA A 130 20.24 -7.31 -4.27
C ALA A 130 21.65 -7.08 -4.82
N TYR A 131 22.37 -6.07 -4.33
CA TYR A 131 23.72 -5.73 -4.75
C TYR A 131 24.62 -5.41 -3.54
N PRO A 132 25.20 -6.43 -2.88
CA PRO A 132 26.00 -6.23 -1.68
C PRO A 132 27.23 -5.33 -1.86
N THR A 133 27.76 -5.24 -3.08
CA THR A 133 28.94 -4.43 -3.45
C THR A 133 28.72 -2.92 -3.30
N TYR A 134 27.48 -2.43 -3.26
CA TYR A 134 27.18 -1.01 -3.03
C TYR A 134 27.03 -0.65 -1.55
N ARG A 135 27.28 -1.60 -0.64
CA ARG A 135 27.29 -1.30 0.79
C ARG A 135 28.44 -0.34 1.10
N CYS A 136 28.13 0.75 1.80
CA CYS A 136 29.18 1.60 2.37
C CYS A 136 29.88 0.82 3.50
N PRO A 137 31.19 0.51 3.38
CA PRO A 137 31.89 -0.23 4.41
C PRO A 137 32.03 0.65 5.65
N ASP A 138 31.84 0.07 6.84
CA ASP A 138 32.17 0.78 8.08
C ASP A 138 33.69 1.02 8.11
N PRO A 139 34.17 2.28 8.09
CA PRO A 139 35.60 2.58 8.03
C PRO A 139 36.34 2.18 9.31
N ARG A 140 35.62 1.78 10.36
CA ARG A 140 36.18 1.31 11.64
C ARG A 140 36.40 -0.20 11.69
N LEU A 141 35.93 -0.94 10.70
CA LEU A 141 36.02 -2.40 10.64
C LEU A 141 36.93 -2.82 9.49
N SER A 142 37.79 -3.80 9.72
CA SER A 142 38.55 -4.44 8.64
C SER A 142 37.61 -5.18 7.68
N HIS A 143 38.09 -5.55 6.49
CA HIS A 143 37.25 -6.17 5.46
C HIS A 143 36.59 -7.48 5.95
N ASP A 144 37.31 -8.27 6.75
CA ASP A 144 36.84 -9.54 7.31
C ASP A 144 35.89 -9.36 8.52
N GLU A 145 35.85 -8.16 9.10
CA GLU A 145 34.97 -7.80 10.23
C GLU A 145 33.70 -7.08 9.78
N GLN A 146 33.55 -6.83 8.47
CA GLN A 146 32.33 -6.27 7.90
C GLN A 146 31.16 -7.20 8.24
N PRO A 147 30.13 -6.73 8.96
CA PRO A 147 29.05 -7.62 9.36
C PRO A 147 28.31 -8.08 8.11
N GLU A 148 28.14 -9.38 7.92
CA GLU A 148 27.23 -9.91 6.89
C GLU A 148 25.86 -9.21 6.98
N PRO A 149 25.10 -9.08 5.87
CA PRO A 149 23.76 -8.53 5.89
C PRO A 149 22.97 -9.27 6.96
N ARG A 150 22.73 -8.62 8.10
CA ARG A 150 21.99 -9.24 9.19
C ARG A 150 20.63 -9.61 8.61
N PRO A 151 20.14 -10.86 8.76
CA PRO A 151 18.77 -11.14 8.42
C PRO A 151 17.93 -10.05 9.07
N LEU A 152 17.06 -9.41 8.27
CA LEU A 152 16.21 -8.33 8.78
C LEU A 152 15.66 -8.84 10.11
N PRO A 153 15.84 -8.12 11.23
CA PRO A 153 15.14 -8.51 12.43
C PRO A 153 13.70 -8.70 11.97
N HIS A 154 13.09 -9.85 12.29
CA HIS A 154 11.64 -9.92 12.24
C HIS A 154 11.22 -8.60 12.86
N THR A 155 10.38 -7.82 12.18
CA THR A 155 9.70 -6.73 12.86
C THR A 155 8.76 -7.41 13.85
N HIS A 156 9.27 -8.12 14.87
CA HIS A 156 8.83 -7.92 16.23
C HIS A 156 8.82 -6.42 16.35
N GLY A 157 7.60 -5.89 16.31
CA GLY A 157 7.37 -4.48 16.51
C GLY A 157 8.29 -4.05 17.62
N ARG A 158 9.03 -2.95 17.43
CA ARG A 158 9.56 -2.28 18.60
C ARG A 158 8.39 -2.21 19.58
N ASP A 159 8.56 -2.81 20.74
CA ASP A 159 7.72 -2.63 21.92
C ASP A 159 7.84 -1.15 22.36
N GLY A 160 7.47 -0.21 21.48
CA GLY A 160 6.77 0.97 21.92
C GLY A 160 5.37 0.51 22.34
N PRO A 161 4.70 1.27 23.23
CA PRO A 161 3.43 0.85 23.80
C PRO A 161 2.58 0.28 22.68
N THR A 162 2.19 -0.98 22.83
CA THR A 162 1.25 -1.66 21.97
C THR A 162 0.12 -0.67 21.80
N ALA A 163 0.08 0.04 20.69
CA ALA A 163 -1.15 0.68 20.27
C ALA A 163 -2.03 -0.53 19.95
N THR A 164 -2.68 -1.02 21.00
CA THR A 164 -3.97 -1.65 20.89
C THR A 164 -4.78 -0.58 20.19
N TYR A 165 -4.86 -0.71 18.87
CA TYR A 165 -5.98 -0.09 18.17
C TYR A 165 -7.19 -0.88 18.67
N ASP A 166 -7.67 -0.52 19.86
CA ASP A 166 -8.87 -1.11 20.48
C ASP A 166 -10.12 -0.78 19.65
N SER A 167 -9.98 0.07 18.64
CA SER A 167 -10.99 0.48 17.68
C SER A 167 -10.84 -0.24 16.33
N THR A 168 -11.94 -0.78 15.84
CA THR A 168 -12.12 -1.32 14.48
C THR A 168 -11.78 -0.28 13.39
N PRO A 169 -11.49 -0.70 12.13
CA PRO A 169 -11.27 0.24 11.04
C PRO A 169 -12.42 1.22 10.81
N PHE A 170 -13.65 0.81 11.13
CA PHE A 170 -14.83 1.65 11.02
C PHE A 170 -14.87 2.73 12.11
N GLU A 171 -14.51 2.38 13.35
CA GLU A 171 -14.39 3.35 14.45
C GLU A 171 -13.24 4.34 14.22
N GLN A 172 -12.12 3.89 13.67
CA GLN A 172 -11.02 4.76 13.25
C GLN A 172 -11.47 5.76 12.17
N ALA A 173 -12.27 5.30 11.19
CA ALA A 173 -12.85 6.17 10.18
C ALA A 173 -13.84 7.19 10.76
N HIS A 174 -14.61 6.83 11.80
CA HIS A 174 -15.46 7.77 12.52
C HIS A 174 -14.63 8.86 13.22
N GLN A 175 -13.55 8.48 13.90
CA GLN A 175 -12.64 9.43 14.54
C GLN A 175 -12.04 10.40 13.50
N LEU A 176 -11.64 9.89 12.34
CA LEU A 176 -11.17 10.71 11.22
C LEU A 176 -12.26 11.68 10.73
N HIS A 177 -13.48 11.21 10.51
CA HIS A 177 -14.62 12.02 10.04
C HIS A 177 -14.88 13.22 10.96
N SER A 178 -14.80 13.03 12.28
CA SER A 178 -15.05 14.11 13.24
C SER A 178 -14.03 15.26 13.21
N ARG A 179 -12.81 15.03 12.71
CA ARG A 179 -11.69 15.99 12.76
C ARG A 179 -11.33 16.57 11.40
N LEU A 180 -11.58 15.81 10.34
CA LEU A 180 -11.07 16.12 9.00
C LEU A 180 -11.70 17.40 8.39
N PRO A 181 -13.02 17.68 8.48
CA PRO A 181 -13.61 18.87 7.88
C PRO A 181 -13.03 20.20 8.40
N GLU A 182 -12.74 20.29 9.70
CA GLU A 182 -12.14 21.48 10.30
C GLU A 182 -10.71 21.72 9.77
N ALA A 183 -9.90 20.65 9.70
CA ALA A 183 -8.54 20.71 9.18
C ALA A 183 -8.48 21.13 7.69
N MET A 184 -9.55 20.89 6.93
CA MET A 184 -9.62 21.17 5.50
C MET A 184 -10.05 22.60 5.15
N SER A 185 -10.36 23.44 6.14
CA SER A 185 -10.87 24.81 5.93
C SER A 185 -9.80 25.85 5.55
N THR A 186 -8.53 25.47 5.38
CA THR A 186 -7.42 26.42 5.19
C THR A 186 -7.03 26.62 3.72
N GLU A 187 -6.82 27.87 3.29
CA GLU A 187 -6.53 28.22 1.89
C GLU A 187 -5.21 27.65 1.34
N ARG A 188 -4.27 27.27 2.23
CA ARG A 188 -2.97 26.70 1.84
C ARG A 188 -3.01 25.18 1.66
N LEU A 189 -4.09 24.51 2.04
CA LEU A 189 -4.21 23.06 1.93
C LEU A 189 -4.57 22.66 0.50
N ARG A 190 -3.67 21.95 -0.19
CA ARG A 190 -3.92 21.45 -1.56
C ARG A 190 -4.88 20.27 -1.60
N GLY A 191 -4.92 19.50 -0.52
CA GLY A 191 -5.85 18.40 -0.33
C GLY A 191 -5.38 17.35 0.68
N VAL A 192 -5.78 16.09 0.48
CA VAL A 192 -5.68 15.03 1.48
C VAL A 192 -5.20 13.71 0.88
N GLU A 193 -4.60 12.88 1.72
CA GLU A 193 -4.15 11.51 1.41
C GLU A 193 -4.72 10.52 2.42
N ALA A 194 -5.45 9.51 1.94
CA ALA A 194 -5.85 8.37 2.74
C ALA A 194 -4.70 7.34 2.74
N LEU A 195 -4.20 7.00 3.93
CA LEU A 195 -3.16 5.99 4.09
C LEU A 195 -3.57 4.94 5.12
N ILE A 196 -3.02 3.73 4.97
CA ILE A 196 -3.01 2.72 6.03
C ILE A 196 -1.56 2.40 6.37
N HIS A 197 -1.26 2.20 7.65
CA HIS A 197 0.04 1.68 8.06
C HIS A 197 0.09 0.17 7.77
N PRO A 198 0.97 -0.29 6.86
CA PRO A 198 0.98 -1.68 6.38
C PRO A 198 1.69 -2.65 7.33
N THR A 199 2.22 -2.18 8.47
CA THR A 199 3.19 -2.95 9.27
C THR A 199 2.65 -4.26 9.83
N ARG A 200 1.32 -4.41 9.97
CA ARG A 200 0.68 -5.66 10.41
C ARG A 200 -0.18 -6.35 9.34
N ILE A 201 -0.27 -5.79 8.13
CA ILE A 201 -1.19 -6.30 7.10
C ILE A 201 -0.37 -7.00 6.01
N THR A 202 -0.45 -8.32 5.95
CA THR A 202 0.44 -9.15 5.12
C THR A 202 -0.09 -9.47 3.74
N SER A 203 -1.37 -9.21 3.47
CA SER A 203 -2.00 -9.40 2.17
C SER A 203 -2.87 -8.20 1.78
N SER A 204 -3.05 -8.03 0.48
CA SER A 204 -3.81 -6.90 -0.09
C SER A 204 -5.28 -6.87 0.31
N ASP A 205 -5.90 -8.00 0.65
CA ASP A 205 -7.35 -8.06 0.93
C ASP A 205 -7.71 -7.44 2.27
N PRO A 206 -7.08 -7.84 3.41
CA PRO A 206 -7.25 -7.13 4.66
C PRO A 206 -6.76 -5.68 4.53
N ALA A 207 -5.73 -5.41 3.72
CA ALA A 207 -5.27 -4.04 3.46
C ALA A 207 -6.39 -3.19 2.85
N PHE A 208 -7.05 -3.73 1.83
CA PHE A 208 -8.15 -3.07 1.15
C PHE A 208 -9.35 -2.85 2.07
N LEU A 209 -9.75 -3.87 2.82
CA LEU A 209 -10.90 -3.78 3.74
C LEU A 209 -10.65 -2.80 4.89
N HIS A 210 -9.40 -2.69 5.36
CA HIS A 210 -9.02 -1.69 6.35
C HIS A 210 -8.95 -0.27 5.76
N LEU A 211 -8.49 -0.14 4.51
CA LEU A 211 -8.38 1.14 3.81
C LEU A 211 -9.76 1.73 3.48
N LEU A 212 -10.71 0.90 3.07
CA LEU A 212 -11.94 1.35 2.44
C LEU A 212 -12.78 2.33 3.30
N PRO A 213 -13.06 2.09 4.60
CA PRO A 213 -13.79 3.07 5.41
C PRO A 213 -13.09 4.44 5.45
N HIS A 214 -11.76 4.44 5.62
CA HIS A 214 -10.94 5.65 5.67
C HIS A 214 -10.94 6.38 4.32
N LEU A 215 -10.85 5.63 3.23
CA LEU A 215 -10.89 6.15 1.87
C LEU A 215 -12.22 6.87 1.62
N LEU A 216 -13.35 6.28 2.00
CA LEU A 216 -14.67 6.86 1.78
C LEU A 216 -14.89 8.13 2.60
N VAL A 217 -14.49 8.13 3.87
CA VAL A 217 -14.51 9.34 4.72
C VAL A 217 -13.63 10.44 4.12
N THR A 218 -12.43 10.07 3.67
CA THR A 218 -11.49 11.01 3.08
C THR A 218 -12.01 11.59 1.76
N ALA A 219 -12.61 10.75 0.90
CA ALA A 219 -13.20 11.19 -0.36
C ALA A 219 -14.35 12.16 -0.14
N GLU A 220 -15.25 11.85 0.81
CA GLU A 220 -16.38 12.70 1.16
C GLU A 220 -15.91 14.08 1.65
N ALA A 221 -14.94 14.11 2.58
CA ALA A 221 -14.37 15.36 3.07
C ALA A 221 -13.60 16.13 1.98
N ALA A 222 -12.86 15.43 1.12
CA ALA A 222 -12.11 16.04 0.03
C ALA A 222 -12.98 16.64 -1.08
N TRP A 223 -14.20 16.13 -1.24
CA TRP A 223 -15.14 16.62 -2.21
C TRP A 223 -16.01 17.74 -1.63
N HIS A 224 -16.55 17.57 -0.43
CA HIS A 224 -17.56 18.45 0.16
C HIS A 224 -17.01 19.47 1.17
N GLY A 225 -15.81 19.28 1.72
CA GLY A 225 -15.17 20.23 2.64
C GLY A 225 -16.01 20.48 3.89
N SER A 226 -16.35 21.75 4.16
CA SER A 226 -17.16 22.12 5.34
C SER A 226 -18.62 21.62 5.29
N VAL A 227 -19.07 21.11 4.14
CA VAL A 227 -20.45 20.61 3.93
C VAL A 227 -20.50 19.07 3.88
N THR A 228 -19.48 18.41 4.44
CA THR A 228 -19.40 16.94 4.56
C THR A 228 -20.65 16.38 5.25
N LEU A 229 -21.20 15.26 4.76
CA LEU A 229 -22.33 14.60 5.41
C LEU A 229 -22.05 14.29 6.88
N PRO A 230 -23.03 14.50 7.80
CA PRO A 230 -22.90 14.06 9.18
C PRO A 230 -22.70 12.54 9.27
N TRP A 231 -21.96 12.07 10.28
CA TRP A 231 -21.64 10.64 10.43
C TRP A 231 -22.88 9.74 10.40
N LYS A 232 -23.97 10.16 11.05
CA LYS A 232 -25.25 9.43 11.08
C LYS A 232 -25.83 9.14 9.68
N GLN A 233 -25.50 9.97 8.69
CA GLN A 233 -25.93 9.80 7.29
C GLN A 233 -24.87 9.09 6.44
N LEU A 234 -23.60 9.33 6.73
CA LEU A 234 -22.48 8.73 5.99
C LEU A 234 -22.23 7.27 6.37
N SER A 235 -22.33 6.92 7.65
CA SER A 235 -21.99 5.58 8.16
C SER A 235 -22.78 4.45 7.50
N PRO A 236 -24.11 4.56 7.27
CA PRO A 236 -24.88 3.51 6.60
C PRO A 236 -24.48 3.37 5.12
N LEU A 237 -24.06 4.46 4.47
CA LEU A 237 -23.59 4.43 3.07
C LEU A 237 -22.26 3.68 2.96
N ILE A 238 -21.34 3.93 3.91
CA ILE A 238 -20.08 3.20 4.03
C ILE A 238 -20.36 1.71 4.24
N ASP A 239 -21.19 1.35 5.22
CA ASP A 239 -21.52 -0.05 5.51
C ASP A 239 -22.16 -0.77 4.31
N ASN A 240 -23.07 -0.11 3.61
CA ASN A 240 -23.69 -0.65 2.39
C ASN A 240 -22.66 -0.89 1.29
N GLU A 241 -21.72 0.04 1.08
CA GLU A 241 -20.67 -0.12 0.08
C GLU A 241 -19.71 -1.27 0.43
N LEU A 242 -19.28 -1.35 1.69
CA LEU A 242 -18.45 -2.45 2.19
C LEU A 242 -19.13 -3.80 1.96
N THR A 243 -20.43 -3.87 2.25
CA THR A 243 -21.25 -5.07 2.04
C THR A 243 -21.37 -5.40 0.56
N TYR A 244 -21.69 -4.40 -0.27
CA TYR A 244 -21.78 -4.56 -1.72
C TYR A 244 -20.49 -5.08 -2.33
N LEU A 245 -19.34 -4.49 -1.99
CA LEU A 245 -18.05 -4.89 -2.54
C LEU A 245 -17.68 -6.31 -2.08
N ARG A 246 -17.90 -6.67 -0.81
CA ARG A 246 -17.75 -8.05 -0.29
C ARG A 246 -18.55 -9.07 -1.10
N HIS A 247 -19.75 -8.70 -1.55
CA HIS A 247 -20.63 -9.56 -2.32
C HIS A 247 -20.49 -9.43 -3.84
N THR A 248 -19.66 -8.54 -4.38
CA THR A 248 -19.59 -8.31 -5.83
C THR A 248 -18.21 -8.61 -6.39
N VAL A 249 -17.16 -8.32 -5.62
CA VAL A 249 -15.79 -8.62 -6.01
C VAL A 249 -15.59 -10.12 -5.92
N ALA A 250 -15.55 -10.80 -7.09
CA ALA A 250 -15.48 -12.26 -7.19
C ALA A 250 -14.32 -12.85 -6.38
N TYR A 251 -13.20 -12.14 -6.32
CA TYR A 251 -12.01 -12.52 -5.56
C TYR A 251 -12.25 -12.61 -4.03
N TRP A 252 -13.17 -11.81 -3.47
CA TRP A 252 -13.54 -11.91 -2.05
C TRP A 252 -14.55 -13.02 -1.73
N LYS A 253 -15.13 -13.64 -2.76
CA LYS A 253 -16.08 -14.76 -2.62
C LYS A 253 -15.40 -16.13 -2.56
N THR A 254 -14.18 -16.24 -3.08
CA THR A 254 -13.53 -17.54 -3.24
C THR A 254 -13.00 -18.02 -1.89
N PRO A 255 -13.40 -19.21 -1.40
CA PRO A 255 -12.88 -19.78 -0.17
C PRO A 255 -11.37 -19.98 -0.30
N ARG A 256 -10.63 -19.47 0.68
CA ARG A 256 -9.18 -19.65 0.81
C ARG A 256 -8.92 -21.07 1.28
N THR A 257 -8.61 -21.99 0.36
CA THR A 257 -8.15 -23.36 0.68
C THR A 257 -6.64 -23.42 0.80
#